data_AF-Q7U512-F1
#
_entry.id   AF-Q7U512-F1
#
_cell.length_a   1.000
_cell.length_b   1.000
_cell.length_c   1.000
_cell.angle_alpha   90.00
_cell.angle_beta   90.00
_cell.angle_gamma   90.00
#
_symmetry.space_group_name_H-M   'P 1'
#
loop_
_entity.id
_entity.type
_entity.pdbx_description
1 polymer ?
#
loop_
_entity_poly.entity_id
_entity_poly.type
_entity_poly.pdbx_seq_one_letter_code
_entity_poly.pdbx_strand_id
1 'polypeptide(L)' 'MLLRLRLMLISLGIGTVLFMLLCLGAQNLKDRHSIQVGSSRSVPLPTGFLVGLSLVIGVVSGGSAAAVMLPEQHWD' A
#
# COMPACT_ATOMS: atom_id res chain seq x y z
N MET A 1 2.37 7.06 -22.83
CA MET A 1 2.25 7.78 -21.53
C MET A 1 0.91 7.60 -20.81
N LEU A 2 -0.25 7.80 -21.47
CA LEU A 2 -1.57 7.75 -20.81
C LEU A 2 -1.87 6.43 -20.10
N LEU A 3 -1.50 5.29 -20.70
CA LEU A 3 -1.67 3.97 -20.07
C LEU A 3 -0.82 3.79 -18.80
N ARG A 4 0.44 4.26 -18.82
CA ARG A 4 1.33 4.25 -17.65
C ARG A 4 0.73 5.07 -16.50
N LEU A 5 0.26 6.29 -16.81
CA LEU A 5 -0.39 7.18 -15.84
C LEU A 5 -1.66 6.53 -15.25
N ARG A 6 -2.49 5.93 -16.11
CA ARG A 6 -3.70 5.23 -15.68
C ARG A 6 -3.38 4.07 -14.74
N LEU A 7 -2.34 3.28 -15.05
CA LEU A 7 -1.89 2.19 -14.20
C LEU A 7 -1.45 2.72 -12.82
N MET A 8 -0.63 3.77 -12.81
CA MET A 8 -0.17 4.47 -11.59
C MET A 8 -1.34 4.94 -10.73
N LEU A 9 -2.32 5.63 -11.34
CA LEU A 9 -3.52 6.14 -10.65
C LEU A 9 -4.38 5.03 -10.08
N ILE A 10 -4.57 3.92 -10.82
CA ILE A 10 -5.33 2.76 -10.35
C ILE A 10 -4.62 2.12 -9.14
N SER A 11 -3.32 1.89 -9.23
CA SER A 11 -2.54 1.29 -8.14
C SER A 11 -2.55 2.17 -6.89
N LEU A 12 -2.42 3.48 -7.06
CA LEU A 12 -2.51 4.44 -5.94
C LEU A 12 -3.92 4.50 -5.35
N GLY A 13 -4.95 4.48 -6.20
CA GLY A 13 -6.35 4.48 -5.78
C GLY A 13 -6.69 3.23 -4.96
N ILE A 14 -6.33 2.04 -5.46
CA ILE A 14 -6.52 0.78 -4.73
C ILE A 14 -5.73 0.79 -3.42
N GLY A 15 -4.47 1.21 -3.43
CA GLY A 15 -3.65 1.33 -2.23
C GLY A 15 -4.28 2.26 -1.18
N THR A 16 -4.84 3.39 -1.61
CA THR A 16 -5.53 4.35 -0.73
C THR A 16 -6.79 3.76 -0.12
N VAL A 17 -7.62 3.08 -0.92
CA VAL A 17 -8.84 2.41 -0.44
C VAL A 17 -8.50 1.31 0.55
N LEU A 18 -7.50 0.47 0.25
CA LEU A 18 -7.00 -0.56 1.18
C LEU A 18 -6.48 0.05 2.47
N PHE A 19 -5.73 1.15 2.39
CA PHE A 19 -5.24 1.85 3.56
C PHE A 19 -6.38 2.38 4.44
N MET A 20 -7.41 2.98 3.84
CA MET A 20 -8.61 3.42 4.57
C MET A 20 -9.34 2.25 5.25
N LEU A 21 -9.47 1.11 4.56
CA LEU A 21 -10.05 -0.12 5.12
C LEU A 21 -9.25 -0.61 6.33
N LEU A 22 -7.91 -0.56 6.26
CA LEU A 22 -7.05 -0.92 7.38
C LEU A 22 -7.20 0.04 8.55
N CYS A 23 -7.26 1.35 8.29
CA CYS A 23 -7.54 2.35 9.33
C CYS A 23 -8.89 2.08 10.00
N LEU A 24 -9.91 1.69 9.24
CA LEU A 24 -11.23 1.33 9.77
C LEU A 24 -11.15 0.05 10.63
N GLY A 25 -10.48 -0.99 10.14
CA GLY A 25 -10.28 -2.25 10.85
C GLY A 25 -9.46 -2.07 12.14
N ALA A 26 -8.44 -1.22 12.12
CA ALA A 26 -7.61 -0.95 13.29
C ALA A 26 -8.37 -0.23 14.41
N GLN A 27 -9.34 0.61 14.04
CA GLN A 27 -10.26 1.22 15.00
C GLN A 27 -11.21 0.19 15.61
N ASN A 28 -11.58 -0.87 14.88
CA ASN A 28 -12.48 -1.91 15.36
C ASN A 28 -11.79 -2.96 16.25
N LEU A 29 -10.51 -3.24 16.01
CA LEU A 29 -9.72 -4.20 16.79
C LEU A 29 -9.39 -3.63 18.17
N LYS A 30 -9.52 -4.46 19.21
CA LYS A 30 -9.19 -4.09 20.60
C LYS A 30 -7.74 -4.43 20.96
N ASP A 31 -7.20 -5.50 20.39
CA ASP A 31 -5.82 -5.91 20.63
C ASP A 31 -4.84 -4.90 20.01
N ARG A 32 -3.85 -4.52 20.81
CA ARG A 32 -2.86 -3.50 20.51
C ARG A 32 -1.49 -4.04 20.87
N HIS A 33 -0.58 -4.11 19.90
CA HIS A 33 0.79 -4.57 20.12
C HIS A 33 1.77 -3.47 19.70
N SER A 34 2.79 -3.25 20.53
CA SER A 34 3.87 -2.31 20.22
C SER A 34 5.07 -3.10 19.77
N ILE A 35 5.57 -2.80 18.57
CA ILE A 35 6.74 -3.46 17.99
C ILE A 35 7.97 -2.56 18.12
N GLN A 36 9.15 -3.16 18.17
CA GLN A 36 10.40 -2.40 18.16
C GLN A 36 10.88 -2.22 16.72
N VAL A 37 11.07 -0.97 16.31
CA VAL A 37 11.50 -0.59 14.97
C VAL A 37 12.87 0.09 15.10
N GLY A 38 13.93 -0.68 14.83
CA GLY A 38 15.30 -0.26 15.12
C GLY A 38 15.49 -0.02 16.61
N SER A 39 15.91 1.20 16.99
CA SER A 39 16.07 1.57 18.41
C SER A 39 14.81 2.15 19.06
N SER A 40 13.76 2.42 18.29
CA SER A 40 12.52 3.06 18.77
C SER A 40 11.39 2.06 18.91
N ARG A 41 10.45 2.33 19.83
CA ARG A 41 9.22 1.54 19.96
C ARG A 41 8.10 2.19 19.17
N SER A 42 7.31 1.39 18.46
CA SER A 42 6.14 1.90 17.72
C SER A 42 5.02 2.27 18.68
N VAL A 43 4.13 3.16 18.20
CA VAL A 43 2.80 3.30 18.79
C VAL A 43 2.11 1.93 18.80
N PRO A 44 1.33 1.58 19.84
CA PRO A 44 0.55 0.35 19.86
C PRO A 44 -0.40 0.27 18.66
N LEU A 45 -0.18 -0.70 17.79
CA LEU A 45 -0.95 -0.93 16.57
C LEU A 45 -1.46 -2.37 16.54
N PRO A 46 -2.63 -2.66 15.91
CA PRO A 46 -3.07 -4.04 15.69
C PRO A 46 -2.11 -4.77 14.76
N THR A 47 -1.84 -6.05 15.03
CA THR A 47 -1.00 -6.88 14.16
C THR A 47 -1.53 -6.94 12.73
N GLY A 48 -2.86 -7.03 12.56
CA GLY A 48 -3.51 -7.00 11.25
C GLY A 48 -3.31 -5.68 10.49
N PHE A 49 -3.19 -4.55 11.18
CA PHE A 49 -2.89 -3.26 10.54
C PHE A 49 -1.45 -3.24 9.98
N LEU A 50 -0.49 -3.72 10.76
CA LEU A 50 0.92 -3.83 10.35
C LEU A 50 1.10 -4.74 9.13
N VAL A 51 0.47 -5.93 9.16
CA VAL A 51 0.49 -6.86 8.02
C VAL A 51 -0.20 -6.24 6.81
N GLY A 52 -1.36 -5.62 7.00
CA GLY A 52 -2.07 -4.93 5.92
C GLY A 52 -1.28 -3.77 5.30
N LEU A 53 -0.54 -3.02 6.12
CA LEU A 53 0.29 -1.92 5.62
C LEU A 53 1.36 -2.42 4.65
N SER A 54 1.95 -3.60 4.92
CA SER A 54 2.91 -4.23 3.99
C SER A 54 2.26 -4.57 2.64
N LEU A 55 0.99 -4.99 2.64
CA LEU A 55 0.22 -5.24 1.42
C LEU A 55 -0.02 -3.95 0.63
N VAL A 56 -0.42 -2.86 1.30
CA VAL A 56 -0.62 -1.55 0.66
C VAL A 56 0.67 -1.08 0.00
N ILE A 57 1.80 -1.16 0.70
CA ILE A 57 3.11 -0.80 0.15
C ILE A 57 3.44 -1.67 -1.06
N GLY A 58 3.18 -2.98 -0.99
CA GLY A 58 3.37 -3.91 -2.11
C GLY A 58 2.54 -3.56 -3.35
N VAL A 59 1.26 -3.23 -3.16
CA VAL A 59 0.36 -2.83 -4.27
C VAL A 59 0.83 -1.54 -4.93
N VAL A 60 1.17 -0.52 -4.13
CA VAL A 60 1.63 0.78 -4.66
C VAL A 60 2.99 0.65 -5.35
N SER A 61 3.95 -0.02 -4.71
CA SER A 61 5.30 -0.21 -5.28
C SER A 61 5.28 -1.10 -6.52
N GLY A 62 4.57 -2.23 -6.49
CA GLY A 62 4.43 -3.14 -7.63
C GLY A 62 3.70 -2.49 -8.81
N GLY A 63 2.63 -1.75 -8.54
CA GLY A 63 1.92 -0.97 -9.56
C GLY A 63 2.78 0.12 -10.18
N SER A 64 3.59 0.81 -9.37
CA SER A 64 4.56 1.80 -9.83
C SER A 64 5.63 1.17 -10.72
N ALA A 65 6.20 0.05 -10.28
CA ALA A 65 7.20 -0.70 -11.05
C ALA A 65 6.63 -1.19 -12.38
N ALA A 66 5.41 -1.72 -12.38
CA ALA A 66 4.72 -2.14 -13.61
C ALA A 66 4.46 -0.97 -14.56
N ALA A 67 4.08 0.21 -14.04
CA ALA A 67 3.87 1.40 -14.87
C ALA A 67 5.17 1.89 -15.52
N VAL A 68 6.30 1.82 -14.83
CA VAL A 68 7.62 2.19 -15.36
C VAL A 68 8.13 1.17 -16.38
N MET A 69 7.96 -0.12 -16.10
CA MET A 69 8.40 -1.23 -16.97
C MET A 69 7.54 -1.42 -18.22
N LEU A 70 6.36 -0.80 -18.28
CA LEU A 70 5.44 -0.94 -19.41
C LEU A 70 6.11 -0.43 -20.71
N PRO A 71 6.24 -1.26 -21.77
CA PRO A 71 6.87 -0.86 -23.02
C PRO A 71 6.15 0.32 -23.69
N GLU A 72 6.88 1.13 -24.46
CA GLU A 72 6.24 2.11 -25.34
C GLU A 72 5.57 1.37 -26.50
N GLN A 73 4.24 1.46 -26.57
CA GLN A 73 3.52 0.97 -27.74
C GLN A 73 3.84 1.87 -28.93
N HIS A 74 4.78 1.44 -29.75
CA HIS A 74 4.94 1.94 -31.11
C HIS A 74 3.81 1.32 -31.93
N TRP A 75 2.90 2.17 -32.40
CA TRP A 75 1.93 1.77 -33.41
C TRP A 75 2.64 1.94 -34.76
N ASP A 76 3.03 0.82 -35.38
CA ASP A 76 3.47 0.77 -36.78
C ASP A 76 2.27 1.00 -37.72
#